data_AF-A0AAP4QZG7-F1
#
_entry.id   AF-A0AAP4QZG7-F1
#
_cell.length_a   1.000
_cell.length_b   1.000
_cell.length_c   1.000
_cell.angle_alpha   90.00
_cell.angle_beta   90.00
_cell.angle_gamma   90.00
#
_symmetry.space_group_name_H-M   'P 1'
#
loop_
_entity.id
_entity.type
_entity.pdbx_description
1 polymer ?
#
loop_
_entity_poly.entity_id
_entity_poly.type
_entity_poly.pdbx_seq_one_letter_code
_entity_poly.pdbx_strand_id
1 'polypeptide(L)'
;MKLYSTSDTAGSIRKAFAGFTHVLVNRGYTTIKPAFFKSASIADLPVYVWAWWDRASDGQLARWKENGGVLLDRYTYSDRAGPADVLVFVECPMTMDRLTRSHVNTSEYTVIPVPHTWRVHEECIDLRTPRIEDLCVIWNACCGRRLTDEQLESETGIPRQRVTYMRRSLKPVEEWELRPRLAPEATGMVPAWDWIGRGRTESKKVVREEGHKAAIKEMARLGHISLTKWQVYRSDEPDWDVLDRKRQQAIADLAEVRSLVESLPDHLQA
;
A
#
# COMPACT_ATOMS: atom_id res chain seq x y z
N MET A 1 19.47 -18.22 5.93
CA MET A 1 19.78 -16.84 5.48
C MET A 1 20.06 -15.99 6.71
N LYS A 2 21.06 -15.09 6.67
CA LYS A 2 21.36 -14.20 7.80
C LYS A 2 20.39 -13.02 7.82
N LEU A 3 19.94 -12.65 9.00
CA LEU A 3 19.05 -11.52 9.24
C LEU A 3 19.69 -10.55 10.22
N TYR A 4 19.54 -9.26 9.96
CA TYR A 4 19.99 -8.21 10.84
C TYR A 4 18.88 -7.18 11.07
N SER A 5 18.92 -6.52 12.21
CA SER A 5 18.11 -5.33 12.47
C SER A 5 18.92 -4.07 12.18
N THR A 6 18.26 -2.92 12.03
CA THR A 6 18.97 -1.62 12.01
C THR A 6 18.07 -0.48 12.47
N SER A 7 18.65 0.52 13.12
CA SER A 7 17.98 1.81 13.41
C SER A 7 18.32 2.89 12.38
N ASP A 8 19.32 2.66 11.52
CA ASP A 8 19.73 3.55 10.44
C ASP A 8 19.78 2.79 9.11
N THR A 9 18.66 2.86 8.39
CA THR A 9 18.51 2.25 7.07
C THR A 9 19.53 2.80 6.07
N ALA A 10 19.86 4.10 6.12
CA ALA A 10 20.77 4.70 5.15
C ALA A 10 22.21 4.21 5.39
N GLY A 11 22.66 4.18 6.64
CA GLY A 11 23.93 3.58 7.03
C GLY A 11 24.01 2.11 6.62
N SER A 12 22.93 1.36 6.81
CA SER A 12 22.89 -0.07 6.41
C SER A 12 23.00 -0.26 4.91
N ILE A 13 22.34 0.57 4.10
CA ILE A 13 22.48 0.54 2.64
C ILE A 13 23.93 0.82 2.22
N ARG A 14 24.56 1.83 2.84
CA ARG A 14 25.96 2.18 2.56
C ARG A 14 26.92 1.07 2.93
N LYS A 15 26.75 0.48 4.12
CA LYS A 15 27.56 -0.67 4.57
C LYS A 15 27.40 -1.86 3.63
N ALA A 16 26.17 -2.17 3.21
CA ALA A 16 25.90 -3.22 2.24
C ALA A 16 26.57 -2.93 0.89
N PHE A 17 26.44 -1.71 0.35
CA PHE A 17 27.02 -1.34 -0.93
C PHE A 17 28.56 -1.31 -0.91
N ALA A 18 29.17 -1.02 0.25
CA ALA A 18 30.62 -1.09 0.39
C ALA A 18 31.16 -2.53 0.28
N GLY A 19 30.35 -3.54 0.60
CA GLY A 19 30.75 -4.95 0.59
C GLY A 19 30.17 -5.79 -0.55
N PHE A 20 29.15 -5.32 -1.25
CA PHE A 20 28.36 -6.11 -2.21
C PHE A 20 28.00 -5.31 -3.46
N THR A 21 27.78 -6.03 -4.56
CA THR A 21 27.58 -5.42 -5.89
C THR A 21 26.13 -5.05 -6.12
N HIS A 22 25.19 -5.93 -5.75
CA HIS A 22 23.76 -5.78 -6.02
C HIS A 22 22.98 -5.63 -4.71
N VAL A 23 22.76 -4.38 -4.30
CA VAL A 23 21.95 -4.08 -3.10
C VAL A 23 20.53 -3.73 -3.51
N LEU A 24 19.58 -4.54 -3.03
CA LEU A 24 18.15 -4.31 -3.23
C LEU A 24 17.55 -3.61 -2.02
N VAL A 25 16.81 -2.54 -2.26
CA VAL A 25 16.13 -1.77 -1.21
C VAL A 25 14.63 -1.87 -1.43
N ASN A 26 13.94 -2.64 -0.57
CA ASN A 26 12.49 -2.74 -0.61
C ASN A 26 11.87 -1.45 -0.08
N ARG A 27 11.34 -0.65 -1.01
CA ARG A 27 10.63 0.61 -0.78
C ARG A 27 9.10 0.45 -0.92
N GLY A 28 8.60 -0.75 -0.68
CA GLY A 28 7.17 -1.01 -0.55
C GLY A 28 6.67 -0.60 0.83
N TYR A 29 5.93 0.49 0.95
CA TYR A 29 5.31 0.85 2.23
C TYR A 29 4.00 0.07 2.43
N THR A 30 3.88 -0.57 3.58
CA THR A 30 2.70 -1.34 3.97
C THR A 30 1.95 -0.74 5.13
N THR A 31 2.54 0.12 5.96
CA THR A 31 1.75 0.84 6.96
C THR A 31 0.89 1.92 6.29
N ILE A 32 -0.19 2.34 6.96
CA ILE A 32 -1.12 3.37 6.49
C ILE A 32 -0.47 4.76 6.57
N LYS A 33 0.42 4.96 7.55
CA LYS A 33 1.16 6.20 7.78
C LYS A 33 2.67 5.90 7.80
N PRO A 34 3.27 5.60 6.65
CA PRO A 34 4.67 5.22 6.59
C PRO A 34 5.60 6.38 6.91
N ALA A 35 6.69 6.08 7.62
CA ALA A 35 7.84 6.96 7.67
C ALA A 35 8.60 6.85 6.33
N PHE A 36 8.50 7.89 5.51
CA PHE A 36 9.12 7.86 4.19
C PHE A 36 10.65 7.94 4.29
N PHE A 37 11.30 6.98 3.64
CA PHE A 37 12.75 6.98 3.44
C PHE A 37 13.12 8.10 2.47
N LYS A 38 14.04 8.95 2.91
CA LYS A 38 14.57 10.08 2.15
C LYS A 38 15.68 9.60 1.22
N SER A 39 15.36 9.32 -0.04
CA SER A 39 16.37 8.86 -1.03
C SER A 39 17.59 9.79 -1.16
N ALA A 40 17.45 11.07 -0.81
CA ALA A 40 18.56 12.01 -0.75
C ALA A 40 19.71 11.57 0.18
N SER A 41 19.43 10.73 1.20
CA SER A 41 20.45 10.23 2.14
C SER A 41 21.43 9.23 1.52
N ILE A 42 21.18 8.77 0.28
CA ILE A 42 22.03 7.85 -0.48
C ILE A 42 22.24 8.33 -1.93
N ALA A 43 22.02 9.62 -2.20
CA ALA A 43 22.03 10.16 -3.57
C ALA A 43 23.41 10.16 -4.23
N ASP A 44 24.48 10.02 -3.45
CA ASP A 44 25.86 9.85 -3.90
C ASP A 44 26.16 8.43 -4.40
N LEU A 45 25.28 7.45 -4.17
CA LEU A 45 25.43 6.08 -4.65
C LEU A 45 24.85 5.91 -6.07
N PRO A 46 25.26 4.89 -6.84
CA PRO A 46 24.61 4.53 -8.10
C PRO A 46 23.20 3.96 -7.84
N VAL A 47 22.22 4.86 -7.75
CA VAL A 47 20.84 4.54 -7.40
C VAL A 47 19.97 4.36 -8.64
N TYR A 48 19.26 3.25 -8.68
CA TYR A 48 18.25 2.91 -9.68
C TYR A 48 16.87 2.85 -9.01
N VAL A 49 15.81 3.08 -9.77
CA VAL A 49 14.42 3.02 -9.27
C VAL A 49 13.61 2.15 -10.20
N TRP A 50 12.90 1.18 -9.64
CA TRP A 50 12.07 0.27 -10.40
C TRP A 50 10.72 0.00 -9.72
N ALA A 51 9.70 -0.23 -10.54
CA ALA A 51 8.40 -0.70 -10.10
C ALA A 51 7.80 -1.62 -11.17
N TRP A 52 7.36 -2.81 -10.76
CA TRP A 52 6.85 -3.81 -11.72
C TRP A 52 5.66 -3.36 -12.57
N TRP A 53 4.87 -2.39 -12.08
CA TRP A 53 3.71 -1.85 -12.81
C TRP A 53 4.08 -0.69 -13.74
N ASP A 54 5.31 -0.19 -13.67
CA ASP A 54 5.79 0.97 -14.44
C ASP A 54 6.85 0.53 -15.44
N ARG A 55 6.40 0.22 -16.67
CA ARG A 55 7.27 -0.21 -17.76
C ARG A 55 8.35 0.81 -18.11
N ALA A 56 8.13 2.11 -17.83
CA ALA A 56 9.15 3.12 -18.07
C ALA A 56 10.39 2.92 -17.16
N SER A 57 10.23 2.20 -16.05
CA SER A 57 11.31 1.88 -15.12
C SER A 57 12.10 0.63 -15.47
N ASP A 58 11.68 -0.18 -16.45
CA ASP A 58 12.35 -1.45 -16.80
C ASP A 58 13.78 -1.25 -17.28
N GLY A 59 14.06 -0.14 -17.96
CA GLY A 59 15.43 0.23 -18.37
C GLY A 59 16.36 0.49 -17.18
N GLN A 60 15.83 0.94 -16.04
CA GLN A 60 16.61 1.11 -14.81
C GLN A 60 16.98 -0.25 -14.20
N LEU A 61 16.03 -1.21 -14.20
CA LEU A 61 16.28 -2.56 -13.71
C LEU A 61 17.35 -3.27 -14.54
N ALA A 62 17.29 -3.16 -15.87
CA ALA A 62 18.28 -3.76 -16.76
C ALA A 62 19.70 -3.22 -16.48
N ARG A 63 19.84 -1.90 -16.36
CA ARG A 63 21.13 -1.27 -16.03
C ARG A 63 21.65 -1.68 -14.65
N TRP A 64 20.79 -1.79 -13.65
CA TRP A 64 21.19 -2.26 -12.32
C TRP A 64 21.68 -3.72 -12.36
N LYS A 65 21.00 -4.60 -13.10
CA LYS A 65 21.43 -6.00 -13.25
C LYS A 65 22.82 -6.10 -13.87
N GLU A 66 23.08 -5.29 -14.89
CA GLU A 66 24.37 -5.28 -15.60
C GLU A 66 25.51 -4.66 -14.79
N ASN A 67 25.24 -3.53 -14.10
CA ASN A 67 26.31 -2.69 -13.53
C ASN A 67 26.42 -2.76 -12.01
N GLY A 68 25.48 -3.41 -11.32
CA GLY A 68 25.36 -3.32 -9.86
C GLY A 68 24.88 -1.95 -9.38
N GLY A 69 24.93 -1.75 -8.06
CA GLY A 69 24.47 -0.55 -7.38
C GLY A 69 23.30 -0.80 -6.44
N VAL A 70 22.56 0.27 -6.14
CA VAL A 70 21.43 0.25 -5.22
C VAL A 70 20.12 0.35 -6.01
N LEU A 71 19.27 -0.67 -5.93
CA LEU A 71 17.94 -0.65 -6.56
C LEU A 71 16.87 -0.32 -5.54
N LEU A 72 16.18 0.81 -5.71
CA LEU A 72 14.95 1.13 -4.99
C LEU A 72 13.77 0.42 -5.65
N ASP A 73 13.39 -0.73 -5.11
CA ASP A 73 12.23 -1.50 -5.54
C ASP A 73 10.96 -0.98 -4.87
N ARG A 74 10.03 -0.46 -5.67
CA ARG A 74 8.75 0.06 -5.16
C ARG A 74 7.70 -1.02 -4.96
N TYR A 75 7.95 -2.26 -5.37
CA TYR A 75 7.00 -3.34 -5.17
C TYR A 75 6.93 -3.76 -3.68
N THR A 76 5.77 -4.26 -3.26
CA THR A 76 5.54 -4.71 -1.89
C THR A 76 6.40 -5.91 -1.52
N TYR A 77 6.62 -6.79 -2.50
CA TYR A 77 7.47 -7.97 -2.42
C TYR A 77 8.66 -7.76 -3.35
N SER A 78 9.85 -8.20 -2.96
CA SER A 78 11.05 -8.06 -3.80
C SER A 78 11.36 -9.27 -4.68
N ASP A 79 10.43 -10.21 -4.77
CA ASP A 79 10.53 -11.46 -5.55
C ASP A 79 10.70 -11.24 -7.07
N ARG A 80 10.31 -10.08 -7.60
CA ARG A 80 10.33 -9.80 -9.04
C ARG A 80 11.54 -9.02 -9.56
N ALA A 81 12.32 -8.39 -8.69
CA ALA A 81 13.52 -7.65 -9.11
C ALA A 81 14.59 -8.61 -9.68
N GLY A 82 14.62 -9.85 -9.18
CA GLY A 82 15.61 -10.87 -9.52
C GLY A 82 16.65 -11.04 -8.40
N PRO A 83 17.77 -11.72 -8.69
CA PRO A 83 18.85 -11.94 -7.73
C PRO A 83 19.45 -10.63 -7.19
N ALA A 84 19.74 -10.63 -5.89
CA ALA A 84 20.47 -9.56 -5.21
C ALA A 84 21.39 -10.15 -4.14
N ASP A 85 22.49 -9.47 -3.83
CA ASP A 85 23.39 -9.90 -2.76
C ASP A 85 22.72 -9.65 -1.40
N VAL A 86 22.24 -8.42 -1.21
CA VAL A 86 21.68 -7.95 0.06
C VAL A 86 20.32 -7.32 -0.17
N LEU A 87 19.38 -7.57 0.73
CA LEU A 87 18.09 -6.89 0.80
C LEU A 87 18.03 -5.98 2.03
N VAL A 88 17.66 -4.72 1.83
CA VAL A 88 17.39 -3.77 2.92
C VAL A 88 15.95 -3.29 2.83
N PHE A 89 15.17 -3.49 3.89
CA PHE A 89 13.85 -2.89 4.00
C PHE A 89 13.94 -1.43 4.43
N VAL A 90 13.08 -0.57 3.89
CA VAL A 90 12.91 0.80 4.39
C VAL A 90 11.82 0.93 5.45
N GLU A 91 10.97 -0.09 5.58
CA GLU A 91 9.90 -0.18 6.56
C GLU A 91 9.84 -1.61 7.08
N CYS A 92 9.71 -1.77 8.41
CA CYS A 92 9.55 -3.07 9.04
C CYS A 92 8.31 -3.77 8.47
N PRO A 93 8.42 -5.02 7.97
CA PRO A 93 7.27 -5.76 7.45
C PRO A 93 6.22 -5.99 8.54
N MET A 94 4.96 -6.20 8.14
CA MET A 94 3.87 -6.50 9.08
C MET A 94 3.62 -8.01 9.24
N THR A 95 4.17 -8.84 8.34
CA THR A 95 3.94 -10.29 8.31
C THR A 95 5.21 -11.03 7.93
N MET A 96 5.33 -12.27 8.40
CA MET A 96 6.42 -13.17 8.02
C MET A 96 6.37 -13.56 6.54
N ASP A 97 5.17 -13.72 5.95
CA ASP A 97 5.02 -13.95 4.50
C ASP A 97 5.73 -12.88 3.68
N ARG A 98 5.55 -11.61 4.06
CA ARG A 98 6.21 -10.49 3.37
C ARG A 98 7.72 -10.60 3.45
N LEU A 99 8.26 -10.93 4.62
CA LEU A 99 9.69 -11.12 4.81
C LEU A 99 10.19 -12.27 3.92
N THR A 100 9.57 -13.44 4.03
CA THR A 100 9.95 -14.67 3.30
C THR A 100 9.93 -14.49 1.79
N ARG A 101 8.87 -13.91 1.25
CA ARG A 101 8.74 -13.70 -0.19
C ARG A 101 9.72 -12.66 -0.72
N SER A 102 10.04 -11.63 0.08
CA SER A 102 10.91 -10.55 -0.40
C SER A 102 12.38 -10.97 -0.52
N HIS A 103 12.86 -11.86 0.36
CA HIS A 103 14.27 -12.27 0.35
C HIS A 103 14.55 -13.53 -0.48
N VAL A 104 13.56 -14.06 -1.21
CA VAL A 104 13.67 -15.36 -1.90
C VAL A 104 14.84 -15.42 -2.89
N ASN A 105 15.25 -14.29 -3.43
CA ASN A 105 16.36 -14.14 -4.38
C ASN A 105 17.58 -13.43 -3.77
N THR A 106 17.68 -13.36 -2.43
CA THR A 106 18.79 -12.71 -1.71
C THR A 106 19.82 -13.76 -1.29
N SER A 107 21.08 -13.60 -1.69
CA SER A 107 22.12 -14.61 -1.43
C SER A 107 22.80 -14.48 -0.06
N GLU A 108 23.01 -13.25 0.45
CA GLU A 108 23.87 -13.02 1.62
C GLU A 108 23.06 -12.81 2.90
N TYR A 109 22.36 -11.68 2.99
CA TYR A 109 21.58 -11.32 4.16
C TYR A 109 20.49 -10.30 3.87
N THR A 110 19.55 -10.20 4.81
CA THR A 110 18.50 -9.18 4.82
C THR A 110 18.60 -8.31 6.06
N VAL A 111 18.41 -7.00 5.88
CA VAL A 111 18.38 -6.01 6.94
C VAL A 111 16.96 -5.47 7.10
N ILE A 112 16.45 -5.52 8.33
CA ILE A 112 15.10 -5.08 8.69
C ILE A 112 15.19 -3.87 9.61
N PRO A 113 14.55 -2.73 9.29
CA PRO A 113 14.61 -1.57 10.16
C PRO A 113 13.75 -1.82 11.41
N VAL A 114 14.27 -1.45 12.57
CA VAL A 114 13.51 -1.45 13.83
C VAL A 114 12.62 -0.22 13.83
N PRO A 115 11.29 -0.37 13.96
CA PRO A 115 10.43 0.79 14.06
C PRO A 115 10.70 1.52 15.39
N HIS A 116 10.67 2.86 15.38
CA HIS A 116 10.78 3.65 16.62
C HIS A 116 9.66 3.33 17.62
N THR A 117 8.50 2.91 17.12
CA THR A 117 7.36 2.43 17.90
C THR A 117 6.52 1.48 17.05
N TRP A 118 5.96 0.45 17.68
CA TRP A 118 5.02 -0.49 17.05
C TRP A 118 3.61 0.07 16.87
N ARG A 119 3.31 1.25 17.45
CA ARG A 119 1.99 1.87 17.42
C ARG A 119 1.42 2.07 16.01
N VAL A 120 2.27 2.37 15.03
CA VAL A 120 1.84 2.54 13.63
C VAL A 120 1.41 1.20 13.04
N HIS A 121 2.12 0.12 13.34
CA HIS A 121 1.77 -1.24 12.90
C HIS A 121 0.47 -1.71 13.56
N GLU A 122 0.32 -1.47 14.86
CA GLU A 122 -0.90 -1.76 15.62
C GLU A 122 -2.12 -0.97 15.08
N GLU A 123 -1.97 0.34 14.83
CA GLU A 123 -3.01 1.17 14.22
C GLU A 123 -3.41 0.64 12.83
N CYS A 124 -2.45 0.10 12.07
CA CYS A 124 -2.74 -0.51 10.77
C CYS A 124 -3.60 -1.77 10.89
N ILE A 125 -3.39 -2.59 11.93
CA ILE A 125 -4.25 -3.75 12.22
C ILE A 125 -5.66 -3.26 12.59
N ASP A 126 -5.77 -2.29 13.48
CA ASP A 126 -7.07 -1.75 13.91
C ASP A 126 -7.88 -1.14 12.76
N LEU A 127 -7.20 -0.59 11.74
CA LEU A 127 -7.87 -0.01 10.57
C LEU A 127 -8.16 -1.02 9.45
N ARG A 128 -7.32 -2.04 9.25
CA ARG A 128 -7.47 -3.02 8.14
C ARG A 128 -8.22 -4.28 8.53
N THR A 129 -8.12 -4.67 9.79
CA THR A 129 -8.80 -5.81 10.42
C THR A 129 -9.38 -5.34 11.75
N PRO A 130 -10.42 -4.48 11.71
CA PRO A 130 -10.98 -3.87 12.91
C PRO A 130 -11.61 -4.90 13.83
N ARG A 131 -11.87 -4.51 15.08
CA ARG A 131 -12.60 -5.38 16.02
C ARG A 131 -14.03 -5.60 15.53
N ILE A 132 -14.64 -6.71 15.93
CA ILE A 132 -16.02 -7.03 15.53
C ILE A 132 -16.97 -5.93 16.02
N GLU A 133 -16.78 -5.40 17.22
CA GLU A 133 -17.67 -4.37 17.79
C GLU A 133 -17.71 -3.13 16.90
N ASP A 134 -16.55 -2.68 16.42
CA ASP A 134 -16.45 -1.55 15.50
C ASP A 134 -17.12 -1.86 14.14
N LEU A 135 -16.97 -3.08 13.63
CA LEU A 135 -17.59 -3.50 12.37
C LEU A 135 -19.10 -3.64 12.49
N CYS A 136 -19.62 -4.09 13.64
CA CYS A 136 -21.04 -4.15 13.94
C CYS A 136 -21.67 -2.76 13.93
N VAL A 137 -20.99 -1.74 14.49
CA VAL A 137 -21.46 -0.35 14.40
C VAL A 137 -21.59 0.10 12.94
N ILE A 138 -20.58 -0.18 12.11
CA ILE A 138 -20.62 0.18 10.68
C ILE A 138 -21.72 -0.61 9.96
N TRP A 139 -21.84 -1.91 10.23
CA TRP A 139 -22.84 -2.77 9.61
C TRP A 139 -24.27 -2.35 9.93
N ASN A 140 -24.56 -2.02 11.18
CA ASN A 140 -25.87 -1.57 11.63
C ASN A 140 -26.30 -0.26 10.95
N ALA A 141 -25.33 0.63 10.64
CA ALA A 141 -25.60 1.81 9.85
C ALA A 141 -25.88 1.45 8.37
N CYS A 142 -25.10 0.53 7.78
CA CYS A 142 -25.08 0.37 6.34
C CYS A 142 -25.90 -0.80 5.76
N CYS A 143 -26.28 -1.83 6.51
CA CYS A 143 -26.89 -3.08 6.05
C CYS A 143 -27.79 -2.95 4.79
N GLY A 144 -27.29 -3.36 3.62
CA GLY A 144 -27.99 -3.29 2.32
C GLY A 144 -28.16 -1.89 1.69
N ARG A 145 -27.72 -0.83 2.39
CA ARG A 145 -27.83 0.57 1.96
C ARG A 145 -26.64 0.97 1.10
N ARG A 146 -26.84 2.09 0.38
CA ARG A 146 -25.83 2.80 -0.39
C ARG A 146 -25.51 4.10 0.32
N LEU A 147 -24.28 4.25 0.81
CA LEU A 147 -23.86 5.39 1.63
C LEU A 147 -22.54 5.97 1.13
N THR A 148 -22.37 7.28 1.27
CA THR A 148 -21.06 7.93 1.13
C THR A 148 -20.23 7.78 2.40
N ASP A 149 -18.92 8.02 2.30
CA ASP A 149 -18.03 8.00 3.47
C ASP A 149 -18.41 9.07 4.52
N GLU A 150 -19.00 10.19 4.08
CA GLU A 150 -19.51 11.26 4.96
C GLU A 150 -20.79 10.84 5.70
N GLN A 151 -21.72 10.20 5.01
CA GLN A 151 -22.92 9.65 5.65
C GLN A 151 -22.56 8.57 6.67
N LEU A 152 -21.60 7.69 6.35
CA LEU A 152 -21.12 6.68 7.29
C LEU A 152 -20.48 7.30 8.53
N GLU A 153 -19.67 8.34 8.38
CA GLU A 153 -19.12 9.10 9.51
C GLU A 153 -20.24 9.67 10.38
N SER A 154 -21.24 10.30 9.76
CA SER A 154 -22.37 10.90 10.49
C SER A 154 -23.23 9.86 11.21
N GLU A 155 -23.43 8.67 10.64
CA GLU A 155 -24.29 7.63 11.23
C GLU A 155 -23.57 6.79 12.29
N THR A 156 -22.26 6.59 12.15
CA THR A 156 -21.48 5.75 13.07
C THR A 156 -20.75 6.54 14.15
N GLY A 157 -20.54 7.85 13.95
CA GLY A 157 -19.66 8.69 14.77
C GLY A 157 -18.17 8.37 14.59
N ILE A 158 -17.81 7.42 13.72
CA ILE A 158 -16.41 7.05 13.47
C ILE A 158 -15.81 8.08 12.51
N PRO A 159 -14.66 8.70 12.85
CA PRO A 159 -14.02 9.68 11.98
C PRO A 159 -13.78 9.14 10.56
N ARG A 160 -14.05 9.97 9.54
CA ARG A 160 -13.96 9.58 8.12
C ARG A 160 -12.64 8.93 7.73
N GLN A 161 -11.55 9.41 8.30
CA GLN A 161 -10.21 8.86 8.06
C GLN A 161 -10.09 7.39 8.48
N ARG A 162 -10.80 6.98 9.54
CA ARG A 162 -10.81 5.60 10.05
C ARG A 162 -11.82 4.75 9.30
N VAL A 163 -13.07 5.22 9.18
CA VAL A 163 -14.17 4.45 8.57
C VAL A 163 -13.85 4.05 7.12
N THR A 164 -13.15 4.90 6.37
CA THR A 164 -12.72 4.62 4.98
C THR A 164 -11.84 3.36 4.86
N TYR A 165 -11.04 3.06 5.89
CA TYR A 165 -10.24 1.84 5.94
C TYR A 165 -11.05 0.68 6.52
N MET A 166 -11.67 0.88 7.68
CA MET A 166 -12.36 -0.16 8.44
C MET A 166 -13.48 -0.81 7.63
N ARG A 167 -14.28 0.00 6.91
CA ARG A 167 -15.41 -0.49 6.11
C ARG A 167 -15.01 -1.47 5.01
N ARG A 168 -13.74 -1.49 4.58
CA ARG A 168 -13.29 -2.40 3.51
C ARG A 168 -13.41 -3.87 3.92
N SER A 169 -13.38 -4.16 5.22
CA SER A 169 -13.61 -5.51 5.75
C SER A 169 -15.01 -6.05 5.42
N LEU A 170 -16.00 -5.15 5.31
CA LEU A 170 -17.37 -5.46 4.90
C LEU A 170 -17.53 -5.56 3.37
N LYS A 171 -16.45 -5.38 2.61
CA LYS A 171 -16.39 -5.50 1.15
C LYS A 171 -17.47 -4.70 0.38
N PRO A 172 -17.71 -3.41 0.69
CA PRO A 172 -18.62 -2.61 -0.12
C PRO A 172 -18.11 -2.46 -1.56
N VAL A 173 -19.03 -2.35 -2.50
CA VAL A 173 -18.72 -2.02 -3.90
C VAL A 173 -18.72 -0.50 -4.05
N GLU A 174 -17.60 0.06 -4.49
CA GLU A 174 -17.50 1.50 -4.76
C GLU A 174 -18.13 1.82 -6.13
N GLU A 175 -19.21 2.58 -6.13
CA GLU A 175 -19.88 3.13 -7.31
C GLU A 175 -19.62 4.62 -7.45
N TRP A 176 -19.44 5.06 -8.68
CA TRP A 176 -19.22 6.44 -9.04
C TRP A 176 -20.45 6.96 -9.77
N GLU A 177 -21.11 7.93 -9.17
CA GLU A 177 -22.15 8.72 -9.81
C GLU A 177 -21.50 9.98 -10.41
N LEU A 178 -21.63 10.12 -11.72
CA LEU A 178 -20.99 11.13 -12.55
C LEU A 178 -22.08 12.01 -13.14
N ARG A 179 -22.05 13.30 -12.84
CA ARG A 179 -23.00 14.28 -13.39
C ARG A 179 -22.24 15.37 -14.14
N PRO A 180 -22.43 15.51 -15.48
CA PRO A 180 -21.77 16.54 -16.26
C PRO A 180 -22.21 17.94 -15.82
N ARG A 181 -21.29 18.91 -15.88
CA ARG A 181 -21.55 20.33 -15.59
C ARG A 181 -21.09 21.21 -16.75
N LEU A 182 -19.80 21.17 -17.05
CA LEU A 182 -19.16 21.98 -18.09
C LEU A 182 -18.21 21.11 -18.90
N ALA A 183 -18.33 21.13 -20.23
CA ALA A 183 -17.49 20.34 -21.11
C ALA A 183 -16.00 20.73 -20.99
N PRO A 184 -15.08 19.76 -20.99
CA PRO A 184 -13.64 20.03 -21.00
C PRO A 184 -13.14 20.37 -22.40
N GLU A 185 -12.15 21.26 -22.47
CA GLU A 185 -11.47 21.61 -23.73
C GLU A 185 -10.25 20.71 -24.00
N ALA A 186 -9.67 20.12 -22.95
CA ALA A 186 -8.49 19.27 -23.06
C ALA A 186 -8.82 17.94 -23.77
N THR A 187 -8.14 17.67 -24.89
CA THR A 187 -8.35 16.48 -25.74
C THR A 187 -8.24 15.16 -24.97
N GLY A 188 -7.38 15.08 -23.95
CA GLY A 188 -7.24 13.89 -23.10
C GLY A 188 -8.46 13.57 -22.22
N MET A 189 -9.42 14.49 -22.10
CA MET A 189 -10.63 14.32 -21.27
C MET A 189 -11.90 14.06 -22.09
N VAL A 190 -11.89 14.44 -23.38
CA VAL A 190 -13.05 14.30 -24.28
C VAL A 190 -13.57 12.85 -24.34
N PRO A 191 -12.74 11.80 -24.47
CA PRO A 191 -13.26 10.42 -24.50
C PRO A 191 -14.02 10.03 -23.23
N ALA A 192 -13.52 10.46 -22.07
CA ALA A 192 -14.18 10.18 -20.80
C ALA A 192 -15.45 11.03 -20.61
N TRP A 193 -15.46 12.27 -21.12
CA TRP A 193 -16.62 13.15 -21.12
C TRP A 193 -17.77 12.57 -21.96
N ASP A 194 -17.47 12.14 -23.18
CA ASP A 194 -18.45 11.53 -24.09
C ASP A 194 -19.01 10.23 -23.49
N TRP A 195 -18.15 9.43 -22.86
CA TRP A 195 -18.56 8.21 -22.16
C TRP A 195 -19.53 8.48 -20.99
N ILE A 196 -19.32 9.55 -20.23
CA ILE A 196 -20.24 9.99 -19.17
C ILE A 196 -21.60 10.41 -19.77
N GLY A 197 -21.60 11.02 -20.95
CA GLY A 197 -22.81 11.45 -21.64
C GLY A 197 -23.62 12.43 -20.80
N ARG A 198 -24.92 12.16 -20.63
CA ARG A 198 -25.85 13.00 -19.82
C ARG A 198 -25.76 12.78 -18.31
N GLY A 199 -24.89 11.87 -17.87
CA GLY A 199 -24.80 11.41 -16.50
C GLY A 199 -24.78 9.89 -16.46
N ARG A 200 -24.00 9.33 -15.54
CA ARG A 200 -23.72 7.90 -15.50
C ARG A 200 -23.45 7.47 -14.06
N THR A 201 -23.95 6.30 -13.70
CA THR A 201 -23.54 5.62 -12.45
C THR A 201 -22.94 4.30 -12.82
N GLU A 202 -21.70 4.05 -12.40
CA GLU A 202 -20.99 2.81 -12.68
C GLU A 202 -20.13 2.37 -11.51
N SER A 203 -19.83 1.08 -11.44
CA SER A 203 -18.81 0.62 -10.51
C SER A 203 -17.44 1.20 -10.86
N LYS A 204 -16.63 1.51 -9.84
CA LYS A 204 -15.24 1.94 -10.02
C LYS A 204 -14.40 0.94 -10.82
N LYS A 205 -14.76 -0.35 -10.77
CA LYS A 205 -14.10 -1.41 -11.53
C LYS A 205 -14.29 -1.18 -13.03
N VAL A 206 -15.53 -1.00 -13.47
CA VAL A 206 -15.88 -0.69 -14.87
C VAL A 206 -15.19 0.59 -15.32
N VAL A 207 -15.28 1.67 -14.53
CA VAL A 207 -14.59 2.95 -14.84
C VAL A 207 -13.07 2.78 -15.05
N ARG A 208 -12.44 1.86 -14.31
CA ARG A 208 -11.01 1.56 -14.46
C ARG A 208 -10.74 0.74 -15.72
N GLU A 209 -11.58 -0.26 -16.00
CA GLU A 209 -11.44 -1.17 -17.14
C GLU A 209 -11.64 -0.43 -18.47
N GLU A 210 -12.54 0.54 -18.51
CA GLU A 210 -12.74 1.46 -19.64
C GLU A 210 -11.62 2.53 -19.76
N GLY A 211 -10.61 2.53 -18.87
CA GLY A 211 -9.49 3.48 -18.93
C GLY A 211 -9.82 4.92 -18.52
N HIS A 212 -11.05 5.23 -18.10
CA HIS A 212 -11.49 6.60 -17.83
C HIS A 212 -11.20 7.11 -16.41
N LYS A 213 -10.77 6.24 -15.49
CA LYS A 213 -10.58 6.58 -14.06
C LYS A 213 -9.72 7.83 -13.81
N ALA A 214 -8.61 7.99 -14.54
CA ALA A 214 -7.71 9.13 -14.33
C ALA A 214 -8.36 10.44 -14.83
N ALA A 215 -8.88 10.42 -16.06
CA ALA A 215 -9.58 11.56 -16.65
C ALA A 215 -10.80 11.99 -15.82
N ILE A 216 -11.61 11.06 -15.34
CA ILE A 216 -12.78 11.36 -14.48
C ILE A 216 -12.38 12.06 -13.19
N LYS A 217 -11.32 11.58 -12.52
CA LYS A 217 -10.82 12.24 -11.30
C LYS A 217 -10.36 13.66 -11.58
N GLU A 218 -9.67 13.86 -12.70
CA GLU A 218 -9.17 15.16 -13.09
C GLU A 218 -10.30 16.11 -13.50
N MET A 219 -11.27 15.63 -14.26
CA MET A 219 -12.49 16.38 -14.59
C MET A 219 -13.26 16.79 -13.33
N ALA A 220 -13.38 15.91 -12.33
CA ALA A 220 -14.02 16.23 -11.06
C ALA A 220 -13.22 17.30 -10.29
N ARG A 221 -11.88 17.21 -10.28
CA ARG A 221 -10.98 18.20 -9.66
C ARG A 221 -11.12 19.58 -10.30
N LEU A 222 -11.29 19.63 -11.61
CA LEU A 222 -11.44 20.85 -12.41
C LEU A 222 -12.89 21.37 -12.45
N GLY A 223 -13.85 20.66 -11.87
CA GLY A 223 -15.24 21.08 -11.80
C GLY A 223 -16.08 20.81 -13.06
N HIS A 224 -15.54 20.10 -14.05
CA HIS A 224 -16.28 19.69 -15.25
C HIS A 224 -17.44 18.75 -14.93
N ILE A 225 -17.29 17.92 -13.89
CA ILE A 225 -18.31 16.98 -13.43
C ILE A 225 -18.48 17.04 -11.91
N SER A 226 -19.67 16.67 -11.42
CA SER A 226 -19.86 16.21 -10.06
C SER A 226 -19.49 14.73 -9.97
N LEU A 227 -18.68 14.35 -8.99
CA LEU A 227 -18.33 12.95 -8.70
C LEU A 227 -18.75 12.62 -7.27
N THR A 228 -19.76 11.75 -7.14
CA THR A 228 -20.15 11.18 -5.85
C THR A 228 -19.69 9.72 -5.78
N LYS A 229 -19.00 9.37 -4.70
CA LYS A 229 -18.48 8.00 -4.48
C LYS A 229 -19.34 7.30 -3.45
N TRP A 230 -20.20 6.43 -3.95
CA TRP A 230 -21.10 5.63 -3.14
C TRP A 230 -20.44 4.31 -2.76
N GLN A 231 -20.70 3.86 -1.55
CA GLN A 231 -20.35 2.54 -1.04
C GLN A 231 -21.64 1.73 -0.97
N VAL A 232 -21.76 0.75 -1.85
CA VAL A 232 -22.91 -0.15 -1.90
C VAL A 232 -22.60 -1.36 -1.04
N TYR A 233 -23.38 -1.54 0.02
CA TYR A 233 -23.22 -2.64 0.96
C TYR A 233 -24.15 -3.79 0.61
N ARG A 234 -23.68 -5.00 0.90
CA ARG A 234 -24.52 -6.19 0.81
C ARG A 234 -25.59 -6.14 1.91
N SER A 235 -26.69 -6.87 1.69
CA SER A 235 -27.75 -7.05 2.69
C SER A 235 -27.56 -8.31 3.52
N ASP A 236 -26.78 -9.28 3.03
CA ASP A 236 -26.42 -10.48 3.79
C ASP A 236 -25.37 -10.17 4.86
N GLU A 237 -25.58 -10.77 6.02
CA GLU A 237 -24.73 -10.56 7.19
C GLU A 237 -23.27 -10.98 6.91
N PRO A 238 -22.27 -10.20 7.35
CA PRO A 238 -20.87 -10.57 7.25
C PRO A 238 -20.57 -11.85 8.03
N ASP A 239 -19.62 -12.64 7.51
CA ASP A 239 -19.05 -13.75 8.25
C ASP A 239 -18.11 -13.23 9.35
N TRP A 240 -18.68 -13.04 10.55
CA TRP A 240 -17.98 -12.49 11.72
C TRP A 240 -16.81 -13.36 12.16
N ASP A 241 -16.95 -14.69 12.10
CA ASP A 241 -15.89 -15.63 12.49
C ASP A 241 -14.68 -15.55 11.55
N VAL A 242 -14.90 -15.39 10.25
CA VAL A 242 -13.81 -15.14 9.29
C VAL A 242 -13.15 -13.79 9.56
N LEU A 243 -13.92 -12.76 9.92
CA LEU A 243 -13.37 -11.43 10.22
C LEU A 243 -12.54 -11.43 11.51
N ASP A 244 -13.00 -12.10 12.56
CA ASP A 244 -12.24 -12.23 13.81
C ASP A 244 -10.96 -13.03 13.61
N ARG A 245 -11.04 -14.20 12.95
CA ARG A 245 -9.84 -15.01 12.65
C ARG A 245 -8.80 -14.22 11.86
N LYS A 246 -9.22 -13.37 10.91
CA LYS A 246 -8.29 -12.48 10.18
C LYS A 246 -7.62 -11.47 11.08
N ARG A 247 -8.35 -10.91 12.06
CA ARG A 247 -7.77 -10.00 13.05
C ARG A 247 -6.78 -10.73 13.95
N GLN A 248 -7.14 -11.90 14.48
CA GLN A 248 -6.25 -12.70 15.31
C GLN A 248 -4.97 -13.08 14.56
N GLN A 249 -5.09 -13.49 13.29
CA GLN A 249 -3.92 -13.77 12.45
C GLN A 249 -3.05 -12.53 12.27
N ALA A 250 -3.62 -11.35 11.99
CA ALA A 250 -2.83 -10.13 11.83
C ALA A 250 -2.09 -9.73 13.12
N ILE A 251 -2.68 -9.96 14.29
CA ILE A 251 -2.04 -9.75 15.59
C ILE A 251 -0.90 -10.74 15.80
N ALA A 252 -1.13 -12.03 15.52
CA ALA A 252 -0.12 -13.06 15.64
C ALA A 252 1.07 -12.82 14.70
N ASP A 253 0.81 -12.48 13.44
CA ASP A 253 1.82 -12.15 12.43
C ASP A 253 2.70 -10.99 12.89
N LEU A 254 2.10 -9.92 13.42
CA LEU A 254 2.86 -8.77 13.91
C LEU A 254 3.69 -9.13 15.15
N ALA A 255 3.14 -9.93 16.07
CA ALA A 255 3.85 -10.39 17.26
C ALA A 255 5.08 -11.24 16.88
N GLU A 256 4.94 -12.12 15.88
CA GLU A 256 6.05 -12.93 15.37
C GLU A 256 7.15 -12.06 14.73
N VAL A 257 6.78 -11.12 13.85
CA VAL A 257 7.74 -10.19 13.25
C VAL A 257 8.43 -9.35 14.31
N ARG A 258 7.68 -8.86 15.30
CA ARG A 258 8.23 -8.09 16.42
C ARG A 258 9.26 -8.87 17.20
N SER A 259 8.91 -10.09 17.62
CA SER A 259 9.81 -10.97 18.36
C SER A 259 11.08 -11.27 17.56
N LEU A 260 10.95 -11.49 16.25
CA LEU A 260 12.10 -11.69 15.37
C LEU A 260 13.00 -10.45 15.38
N VAL A 261 12.47 -9.29 14.99
CA VAL A 261 13.25 -8.05 14.80
C VAL A 261 13.95 -7.61 16.07
N GLU A 262 13.29 -7.72 17.23
CA GLU A 262 13.86 -7.36 18.53
C GLU A 262 14.99 -8.31 18.97
N SER A 263 15.07 -9.51 18.40
CA SER A 263 16.13 -10.50 18.67
C SER A 263 17.33 -10.43 17.73
N LEU A 264 17.22 -9.71 16.61
CA LEU A 264 18.26 -9.70 15.57
C LEU A 264 19.45 -8.82 15.97
N PRO A 265 20.69 -9.23 15.63
CA PRO A 265 21.87 -8.39 15.81
C PRO A 265 21.78 -7.11 14.96
N ASP A 266 22.33 -6.00 15.48
CA ASP A 266 22.42 -4.75 14.72
C ASP A 266 23.41 -4.90 13.57
N HIS A 267 22.90 -4.67 12.36
CA HIS A 267 23.67 -4.72 11.13
C HIS A 267 24.90 -3.81 11.17
N LEU A 268 24.82 -2.63 11.79
CA LEU A 268 25.93 -1.68 11.78
C LEU A 268 27.08 -2.08 12.70
N GLN A 269 26.80 -2.89 13.72
CA GLN A 269 27.78 -3.37 14.69
C GLN A 269 28.37 -4.75 14.34
N ALA A 270 27.71 -5.49 13.45
CA ALA A 270 28.10 -6.82 13.01
C ALA A 270 29.28 -6.86 12.02
#